data_AF-A0A8X6M3J2-F1
#
_entry.id   AF-A0A8X6M3J2-F1
#
_cell.length_a   1.000
_cell.length_b   1.000
_cell.length_c   1.000
_cell.angle_alpha   90.00
_cell.angle_beta   90.00
_cell.angle_gamma   90.00
#
_symmetry.space_group_name_H-M   'P 1'
#
loop_
_entity.id
_entity.type
_entity.pdbx_description
1 polymer ?
#
loop_
_entity_poly.entity_id
_entity_poly.type
_entity_poly.pdbx_seq_one_letter_code
_entity_poly.pdbx_strand_id
1 'polypeptide(L)'
;MQDKYWSLDSSGGIQANASKGPSSGLFTLEWHPEGSMAFKANNGKYVAAKKSGHLYANSDKVEDMEKFYFYLINRHTLVLKCEQGFVGYKSAASPKLECNKASYESIFIERDEKGVCFFKGNNGKYWHTNGDGTISVDSDTSQGFYIELREPSKLCIKTKEGNYIMAEKNGLFKVGGPDPATATTWEY
;
A
#
# COMPACT_ATOMS: atom_id res chain seq x y z
N MET A 1 -16.02 -15.62 -11.14
CA MET A 1 -15.79 -14.15 -11.08
C MET A 1 -16.16 -13.63 -12.46
N GLN A 2 -17.06 -12.66 -12.59
CA GLN A 2 -17.36 -12.09 -13.91
C GLN A 2 -16.24 -11.09 -14.23
N ASP A 3 -15.59 -11.24 -15.38
CA ASP A 3 -14.52 -10.32 -15.85
C ASP A 3 -15.12 -8.99 -16.29
N LYS A 4 -15.63 -8.24 -15.31
CA LYS A 4 -16.31 -6.95 -15.46
C LYS A 4 -15.60 -5.91 -14.62
N TYR A 5 -15.66 -4.68 -15.11
CA TYR A 5 -15.05 -3.53 -14.45
C TYR A 5 -16.10 -2.73 -13.70
N TRP A 6 -15.67 -2.02 -12.66
CA TRP A 6 -16.47 -0.95 -12.07
C TRP A 6 -16.71 0.14 -13.11
N SER A 7 -17.91 0.68 -13.13
CA SER A 7 -18.28 1.82 -13.95
C SER A 7 -19.33 2.67 -13.26
N LEU A 8 -19.18 3.98 -13.39
CA LEU A 8 -20.19 4.96 -13.00
C LEU A 8 -21.40 4.88 -13.96
N ASP A 9 -22.59 4.69 -13.39
CA ASP A 9 -23.86 4.79 -14.12
C ASP A 9 -24.44 6.21 -14.12
N SER A 10 -25.50 6.42 -14.90
CA SER A 10 -26.16 7.73 -15.04
C SER A 10 -26.85 8.23 -13.76
N SER A 11 -27.14 7.35 -12.81
CA SER A 11 -27.69 7.71 -11.50
C SER A 11 -26.61 8.07 -10.47
N GLY A 12 -25.34 7.95 -10.85
CA GLY A 12 -24.18 8.12 -9.97
C GLY A 12 -23.80 6.86 -9.20
N GLY A 13 -24.46 5.72 -9.44
CA GLY A 13 -24.15 4.44 -8.82
C GLY A 13 -22.91 3.81 -9.44
N ILE A 14 -22.13 3.07 -8.63
CA ILE A 14 -21.00 2.27 -9.13
C ILE A 14 -21.46 0.84 -9.37
N GLN A 15 -21.39 0.39 -10.62
CA GLN A 15 -21.82 -0.93 -11.06
C GLN A 15 -20.63 -1.77 -11.51
N ALA A 16 -20.69 -3.09 -11.33
CA ALA A 16 -19.65 -4.04 -11.77
C ALA A 16 -20.09 -4.81 -13.03
N ASN A 17 -20.53 -4.10 -14.08
CA ASN A 17 -21.13 -4.72 -15.27
C ASN A 17 -20.48 -4.29 -16.60
N ALA A 18 -19.51 -3.37 -16.58
CA ALA A 18 -18.86 -2.87 -17.78
C ALA A 18 -17.91 -3.90 -18.42
N SER A 19 -17.98 -4.04 -19.73
CA SER A 19 -16.90 -4.64 -20.54
C SER A 19 -15.75 -3.64 -20.68
N LYS A 20 -14.50 -4.14 -20.64
CA LYS A 20 -13.22 -3.41 -20.61
C LYS A 20 -13.24 -1.99 -21.24
N GLY A 21 -12.83 -0.99 -20.45
CA GLY A 21 -12.34 0.29 -20.95
C GLY A 21 -13.32 1.45 -21.21
N PRO A 22 -14.51 1.58 -20.58
CA PRO A 22 -15.25 2.83 -20.69
C PRO A 22 -14.58 3.92 -19.83
N SER A 23 -14.68 5.19 -20.24
CA SER A 23 -14.21 6.33 -19.43
C SER A 23 -14.89 6.40 -18.08
N SER A 24 -16.12 5.88 -17.96
CA SER A 24 -16.86 5.72 -16.70
C SER A 24 -16.28 4.70 -15.74
N GLY A 25 -15.33 3.86 -16.19
CA GLY A 25 -14.61 2.90 -15.36
C GLY A 25 -13.25 3.39 -14.86
N LEU A 26 -12.91 4.65 -15.09
CA LEU A 26 -11.69 5.26 -14.58
C LEU A 26 -11.97 5.95 -13.25
N PHE A 27 -11.11 5.66 -12.26
CA PHE A 27 -11.15 6.24 -10.93
C PHE A 27 -9.76 6.74 -10.56
N THR A 28 -9.69 7.90 -9.92
CA THR A 28 -8.48 8.37 -9.26
C THR A 28 -8.47 7.82 -7.84
N LEU A 29 -7.36 7.21 -7.45
CA LEU A 29 -7.11 6.76 -6.09
C LEU A 29 -6.36 7.84 -5.32
N GLU A 30 -6.94 8.35 -4.24
CA GLU A 30 -6.34 9.37 -3.38
C GLU A 30 -5.99 8.75 -2.02
N TRP A 31 -4.70 8.70 -1.68
CA TRP A 31 -4.21 8.20 -0.39
C TRP A 31 -4.17 9.31 0.64
N HIS A 32 -4.65 9.05 1.86
CA HIS A 32 -4.68 10.02 2.95
C HIS A 32 -3.63 9.71 4.03
N PRO A 33 -3.16 10.72 4.78
CA PRO A 33 -2.12 10.56 5.79
C PRO A 33 -2.39 9.46 6.83
N GLU A 34 -3.66 9.27 7.22
CA GLU A 34 -4.10 8.32 8.24
C GLU A 34 -4.22 6.87 7.77
N GLY A 35 -3.92 6.59 6.49
CA GLY A 35 -3.96 5.23 5.92
C GLY A 35 -5.24 4.86 5.18
N SER A 36 -6.27 5.70 5.24
CA SER A 36 -7.44 5.54 4.36
C SER A 36 -7.15 6.01 2.94
N MET A 37 -7.97 5.57 2.00
CA MET A 37 -7.99 6.01 0.62
C MET A 37 -9.40 6.40 0.20
N ALA A 38 -9.51 7.29 -0.78
CA ALA A 38 -10.77 7.65 -1.43
C ALA A 38 -10.70 7.36 -2.93
N PHE A 39 -11.83 7.00 -3.52
CA PHE A 39 -11.97 6.91 -4.96
C PHE A 39 -12.68 8.15 -5.47
N LYS A 40 -12.09 8.84 -6.44
CA LYS A 40 -12.75 9.91 -7.19
C LYS A 40 -13.13 9.40 -8.58
N ALA A 41 -14.42 9.40 -8.88
CA ALA A 41 -14.91 8.95 -10.18
C ALA A 41 -14.71 10.01 -11.27
N ASN A 42 -14.93 9.62 -12.52
CA ASN A 42 -14.75 10.50 -13.68
C ASN A 42 -15.75 11.68 -13.75
N ASN A 43 -16.81 11.69 -12.94
CA ASN A 43 -17.71 12.83 -12.75
C ASN A 43 -17.16 13.88 -11.74
N GLY A 44 -15.96 13.65 -11.21
CA GLY A 44 -15.30 14.55 -10.26
C GLY A 44 -15.78 14.39 -8.82
N LYS A 45 -16.69 13.46 -8.52
CA LYS A 45 -17.22 13.20 -7.17
C LYS A 45 -16.49 12.02 -6.52
N TYR A 46 -16.43 12.04 -5.20
CA TYR A 46 -15.95 10.94 -4.38
C TYR A 46 -17.01 9.83 -4.28
N VAL A 47 -16.54 8.59 -4.28
CA VAL A 47 -17.36 7.39 -4.06
C VAL A 47 -17.64 7.25 -2.58
N ALA A 48 -18.91 7.15 -2.21
CA ALA A 48 -19.38 6.93 -0.85
C ALA A 48 -19.99 5.54 -0.70
N ALA A 49 -19.67 4.85 0.40
CA ALA A 49 -20.37 3.65 0.85
C ALA A 49 -21.60 4.06 1.68
N LYS A 50 -22.78 4.05 1.06
CA LYS A 50 -24.03 4.36 1.77
C LYS A 50 -24.29 3.32 2.86
N LYS A 51 -25.09 3.67 3.87
CA LYS A 51 -25.54 2.73 4.93
C LYS A 51 -26.17 1.44 4.39
N SER A 52 -26.72 1.48 3.18
CA SER A 52 -27.25 0.31 2.47
C SER A 52 -26.19 -0.63 1.87
N GLY A 53 -24.90 -0.29 1.93
CA GLY A 53 -23.80 -1.01 1.28
C GLY A 53 -23.52 -0.62 -0.18
N HIS A 54 -24.47 0.01 -0.87
CA HIS A 54 -24.28 0.52 -2.23
C HIS A 54 -23.23 1.63 -2.31
N LEU A 55 -22.48 1.63 -3.42
CA LEU A 55 -21.47 2.63 -3.75
C LEU A 55 -22.03 3.68 -4.71
N TYR A 56 -21.83 4.98 -4.40
CA TYR A 56 -22.27 6.10 -5.25
C TYR A 56 -21.18 7.17 -5.34
N ALA A 57 -20.92 7.69 -6.54
CA ALA A 57 -20.05 8.85 -6.75
C ALA A 57 -20.87 10.15 -6.75
N ASN A 58 -21.27 10.61 -5.57
CA ASN A 58 -22.07 11.82 -5.39
C ASN A 58 -21.55 12.76 -4.30
N SER A 59 -20.43 12.43 -3.65
CA SER A 59 -19.84 13.25 -2.58
C SER A 59 -18.84 14.26 -3.12
N ASP A 60 -18.87 15.48 -2.58
CA ASP A 60 -17.93 16.56 -2.94
C ASP A 60 -16.67 16.59 -2.07
N LYS A 61 -16.69 15.88 -0.94
CA LYS A 61 -15.63 15.85 0.06
C LYS A 61 -15.46 14.43 0.56
N VAL A 62 -14.29 14.14 1.13
CA VAL A 62 -14.01 12.87 1.80
C VAL A 62 -14.36 13.01 3.27
N GLU A 63 -15.41 12.32 3.69
CA GLU A 63 -15.79 12.13 5.10
C GLU A 63 -15.75 10.61 5.41
N ASP A 64 -16.44 10.17 6.45
CA ASP A 64 -16.36 8.77 6.91
C ASP A 64 -16.90 7.77 5.89
N MET A 65 -17.89 8.14 5.06
CA MET A 65 -18.49 7.23 4.07
C MET A 65 -17.63 7.08 2.81
N GLU A 66 -16.73 8.01 2.53
CA GLU A 66 -15.82 8.01 1.38
C GLU A 66 -14.45 7.41 1.70
N LYS A 67 -14.19 7.08 2.97
CA LYS A 67 -12.95 6.45 3.43
C LYS A 67 -13.01 4.94 3.25
N PHE A 68 -12.07 4.44 2.45
CA PHE A 68 -11.82 3.02 2.26
C PHE A 68 -10.44 2.65 2.83
N TYR A 69 -10.25 1.37 3.09
CA TYR A 69 -8.98 0.83 3.58
C TYR A 69 -8.52 -0.28 2.66
N PHE A 70 -7.24 -0.22 2.28
CA PHE A 70 -6.67 -1.15 1.33
C PHE A 70 -6.13 -2.40 2.02
N TYR A 71 -6.41 -3.56 1.42
CA TYR A 71 -5.83 -4.84 1.82
C TYR A 71 -5.37 -5.61 0.57
N LEU A 72 -4.09 -5.97 0.54
CA LEU A 72 -3.55 -6.85 -0.49
C LEU A 72 -3.83 -8.31 -0.11
N ILE A 73 -4.94 -8.87 -0.63
CA ILE A 73 -5.43 -10.20 -0.22
C ILE A 73 -4.89 -11.35 -1.07
N ASN A 74 -4.45 -11.07 -2.30
CA ASN A 74 -3.98 -12.08 -3.24
C ASN A 74 -2.47 -12.36 -3.14
N ARG A 75 -1.79 -11.73 -2.18
CA ARG A 75 -0.39 -12.00 -1.85
C ARG A 75 -0.26 -12.14 -0.32
N HIS A 76 -0.04 -13.36 0.15
CA HIS A 76 0.25 -13.63 1.56
C HIS A 76 1.72 -13.34 1.92
N THR A 77 2.58 -13.31 0.91
CA THR A 77 4.00 -12.99 0.99
C THR A 77 4.36 -11.97 -0.09
N LEU A 78 5.26 -11.04 0.24
CA LEU A 78 5.86 -10.07 -0.69
C LEU A 78 7.34 -10.37 -0.91
N VAL A 79 7.79 -10.02 -2.11
CA VAL A 79 9.18 -9.79 -2.44
C VAL A 79 9.27 -8.37 -2.94
N LEU A 80 10.18 -7.56 -2.40
CA LEU A 80 10.32 -6.16 -2.78
C LEU A 80 11.61 -5.95 -3.57
N LYS A 81 11.52 -5.14 -4.62
CA LYS A 81 12.67 -4.76 -5.45
C LYS A 81 12.62 -3.29 -5.80
N CYS A 82 13.77 -2.64 -5.79
CA CYS A 82 13.97 -1.31 -6.35
C CYS A 82 15.05 -1.36 -7.45
N GLU A 83 15.43 -0.21 -7.99
CA GLU A 83 16.45 -0.12 -9.06
C GLU A 83 17.82 -0.67 -8.63
N GLN A 84 18.13 -0.64 -7.33
CA GLN A 84 19.42 -1.11 -6.79
C GLN A 84 19.48 -2.63 -6.57
N GLY A 85 18.33 -3.31 -6.54
CA GLY A 85 18.25 -4.74 -6.25
C GLY A 85 17.05 -5.13 -5.39
N PHE A 86 17.11 -6.34 -4.84
CA PHE A 86 16.09 -6.85 -3.93
C PHE A 86 16.27 -6.33 -2.51
N VAL A 87 15.16 -6.27 -1.77
CA VAL A 87 15.17 -6.13 -0.32
C VAL A 87 15.51 -7.49 0.31
N GLY A 88 16.52 -7.49 1.17
CA GLY A 88 16.96 -8.68 1.89
C GLY A 88 17.89 -8.33 3.05
N TYR A 89 18.28 -9.34 3.84
CA TYR A 89 19.20 -9.13 4.95
C TYR A 89 20.56 -8.60 4.48
N LYS A 90 21.11 -7.65 5.25
CA LYS A 90 22.45 -7.10 5.05
C LYS A 90 23.51 -8.22 4.98
N SER A 91 23.44 -9.16 5.90
CA SER A 91 24.27 -10.38 5.95
C SER A 91 23.55 -11.47 6.73
N ALA A 92 24.04 -12.71 6.68
CA ALA A 92 23.45 -13.83 7.42
C ALA A 92 23.44 -13.64 8.95
N ALA A 93 24.31 -12.77 9.49
CA ALA A 93 24.40 -12.49 10.92
C ALA A 93 23.69 -11.17 11.33
N SER A 94 23.10 -10.45 10.38
CA SER A 94 22.51 -9.13 10.62
C SER A 94 21.02 -9.12 10.27
N PRO A 95 20.14 -8.81 11.24
CA PRO A 95 18.70 -8.71 10.97
C PRO A 95 18.31 -7.43 10.21
N LYS A 96 19.25 -6.48 10.04
CA LYS A 96 19.05 -5.27 9.23
C LYS A 96 18.78 -5.62 7.76
N LEU A 97 17.81 -4.95 7.17
CA LEU A 97 17.49 -5.04 5.74
C LEU A 97 18.28 -3.99 4.93
N GLU A 98 18.63 -4.36 3.71
CA GLU A 98 19.19 -3.51 2.66
C GLU A 98 18.43 -3.79 1.35
N CYS A 99 18.47 -2.86 0.40
CA CYS A 99 17.72 -2.93 -0.86
C CYS A 99 18.59 -3.02 -2.12
N ASN A 100 19.84 -3.43 -1.98
CA ASN A 100 20.79 -3.64 -3.09
C ASN A 100 21.22 -5.11 -3.18
N LYS A 101 20.39 -6.05 -2.72
CA LYS A 101 20.74 -7.47 -2.63
C LYS A 101 20.48 -8.18 -3.96
N ALA A 102 21.32 -9.17 -4.26
CA ALA A 102 21.09 -10.08 -5.38
C ALA A 102 19.99 -11.13 -5.07
N SER A 103 19.79 -11.44 -3.79
CA SER A 103 18.76 -12.37 -3.31
C SER A 103 17.74 -11.62 -2.46
N TYR A 104 16.47 -12.01 -2.55
CA TYR A 104 15.38 -11.42 -1.78
C TYR A 104 15.14 -12.15 -0.46
N GLU A 105 14.55 -11.42 0.49
CA GLU A 105 13.85 -12.03 1.63
C GLU A 105 12.35 -12.09 1.35
N SER A 106 11.71 -13.18 1.80
CA SER A 106 10.25 -13.31 1.78
C SER A 106 9.63 -12.56 2.95
N ILE A 107 8.66 -11.70 2.68
CA ILE A 107 8.02 -10.84 3.68
C ILE A 107 6.57 -11.29 3.85
N PHE A 108 6.23 -11.85 4.99
CA PHE A 108 4.85 -12.23 5.30
C PHE A 108 4.05 -11.01 5.73
N ILE A 109 2.81 -10.91 5.25
CA ILE A 109 1.89 -9.82 5.59
C ILE A 109 0.83 -10.33 6.57
N GLU A 110 0.78 -9.74 7.76
CA GLU A 110 -0.36 -9.84 8.67
C GLU A 110 -1.21 -8.57 8.54
N ARG A 111 -2.54 -8.73 8.44
CA ARG A 111 -3.48 -7.60 8.25
C ARG A 111 -4.11 -7.24 9.58
N ASP A 112 -4.33 -5.96 9.79
CA ASP A 112 -4.99 -5.39 10.97
C ASP A 112 -6.07 -4.39 10.54
N GLU A 113 -6.77 -3.80 11.52
CA GLU A 113 -7.83 -2.82 11.27
C GLU A 113 -7.34 -1.60 10.48
N LYS A 114 -8.27 -0.97 9.75
CA LYS A 114 -8.04 0.30 9.04
C LYS A 114 -6.86 0.27 8.06
N GLY A 115 -6.68 -0.83 7.35
CA GLY A 115 -5.66 -0.99 6.31
C GLY A 115 -4.23 -1.13 6.85
N VAL A 116 -4.05 -1.19 8.17
CA VAL A 116 -2.75 -1.45 8.77
C VAL A 116 -2.31 -2.88 8.43
N CYS A 117 -1.02 -3.04 8.18
CA CYS A 117 -0.37 -4.35 8.07
C CYS A 117 0.91 -4.42 8.90
N PHE A 118 1.28 -5.63 9.27
CA PHE A 118 2.54 -5.97 9.92
C PHE A 118 3.35 -6.86 8.99
N PHE A 119 4.67 -6.64 8.95
CA PHE A 119 5.58 -7.42 8.11
C PHE A 119 6.44 -8.32 8.97
N LYS A 120 6.61 -9.58 8.54
CA LYS A 120 7.46 -10.58 9.21
C LYS A 120 8.44 -11.21 8.24
N GLY A 121 9.62 -11.55 8.74
CA GLY A 121 10.57 -12.38 8.01
C GLY A 121 10.27 -13.87 8.17
N ASN A 122 11.04 -14.69 7.46
CA ASN A 122 10.99 -16.16 7.57
C ASN A 122 11.28 -16.67 8.99
N ASN A 123 11.99 -15.88 9.80
CA ASN A 123 12.28 -16.19 11.20
C ASN A 123 11.09 -15.95 12.17
N GLY A 124 9.94 -15.50 11.65
CA GLY A 124 8.74 -15.21 12.44
C GLY A 124 8.83 -13.91 13.25
N LYS A 125 9.91 -13.13 13.11
CA LYS A 125 10.09 -11.84 13.77
C LYS A 125 9.51 -10.71 12.93
N TYR A 126 9.06 -9.66 13.61
CA TYR A 126 8.48 -8.49 12.99
C TYR A 126 9.54 -7.51 12.49
N TRP A 127 9.21 -6.85 11.40
CA TRP A 127 9.86 -5.62 10.98
C TRP A 127 9.68 -4.56 12.05
N HIS A 128 10.75 -3.83 12.33
CA HIS A 128 10.69 -2.61 13.12
C HIS A 128 11.74 -1.59 12.65
N THR A 129 11.48 -0.32 12.97
CA THR A 129 12.38 0.80 12.70
C THR A 129 13.35 0.99 13.86
N ASN A 130 14.65 0.94 13.56
CA ASN A 130 15.72 1.25 14.49
C ASN A 130 15.79 2.76 14.78
N GLY A 131 16.51 3.15 15.84
CA GLY A 131 16.74 4.56 16.15
C GLY A 131 17.46 5.38 15.07
N ASP A 132 18.18 4.71 14.15
CA ASP A 132 18.82 5.33 12.98
C ASP A 132 17.92 5.37 11.73
N GLY A 133 16.66 4.92 11.86
CA GLY A 133 15.67 4.84 10.80
C GLY A 133 15.77 3.59 9.91
N THR A 134 16.80 2.75 10.05
CA THR A 134 16.91 1.49 9.28
C THR A 134 15.88 0.46 9.74
N ILE A 135 15.53 -0.48 8.87
CA ILE A 135 14.58 -1.55 9.23
C ILE A 135 15.33 -2.83 9.61
N SER A 136 14.87 -3.52 10.66
CA SER A 136 15.37 -4.84 11.09
C SER A 136 14.24 -5.82 11.36
N VAL A 137 14.54 -7.11 11.21
CA VAL A 137 13.58 -8.22 11.32
C VAL A 137 13.94 -9.16 12.47
N ASP A 138 13.84 -8.65 13.69
CA ASP A 138 14.23 -9.32 14.94
C ASP A 138 13.30 -8.96 16.12
N SER A 139 12.25 -8.18 15.88
CA SER A 139 11.32 -7.76 16.92
C SER A 139 10.26 -8.83 17.24
N ASP A 140 9.91 -8.97 18.51
CA ASP A 140 8.76 -9.77 18.97
C ASP A 140 7.44 -8.97 18.99
N THR A 141 7.53 -7.65 18.82
CA THR A 141 6.38 -6.74 18.80
C THR A 141 6.15 -6.17 17.40
N SER A 142 4.91 -6.19 16.94
CA SER A 142 4.54 -5.67 15.62
C SER A 142 4.58 -4.15 15.55
N GLN A 143 5.23 -3.60 14.52
CA GLN A 143 5.09 -2.21 14.11
C GLN A 143 4.16 -2.11 12.89
N GLY A 144 3.23 -1.16 12.91
CA GLY A 144 2.22 -0.97 11.85
C GLY A 144 2.74 -0.19 10.64
N PHE A 145 2.35 -0.66 9.46
CA PHE A 145 2.62 -0.02 8.17
C PHE A 145 1.35 0.05 7.32
N TYR A 146 1.39 0.88 6.28
CA TYR A 146 0.41 0.92 5.20
C TYR A 146 1.08 0.56 3.87
N ILE A 147 0.35 -0.14 3.02
CA ILE A 147 0.72 -0.38 1.62
C ILE A 147 -0.09 0.58 0.75
N GLU A 148 0.60 1.40 -0.03
CA GLU A 148 -0.04 2.34 -0.95
C GLU A 148 0.28 1.96 -2.40
N LEU A 149 -0.71 1.48 -3.16
CA LEU A 149 -0.56 1.22 -4.59
C LEU A 149 -0.31 2.51 -5.37
N ARG A 150 0.69 2.50 -6.27
CA ARG A 150 1.10 3.68 -7.05
C ARG A 150 1.02 3.43 -8.55
N GLU A 151 1.83 2.53 -9.05
CA GLU A 151 1.88 2.15 -10.47
C GLU A 151 1.48 0.68 -10.63
N PRO A 152 1.17 0.21 -11.85
CA PRO A 152 1.01 -1.21 -12.10
C PRO A 152 2.19 -2.00 -11.52
N SER A 153 1.90 -2.94 -10.63
CA SER A 153 2.90 -3.77 -9.95
C SER A 153 3.93 -3.01 -9.10
N LYS A 154 3.66 -1.74 -8.72
CA LYS A 154 4.46 -1.02 -7.72
C LYS A 154 3.64 -0.45 -6.56
N LEU A 155 4.25 -0.48 -5.38
CA LEU A 155 3.68 0.06 -4.15
C LEU A 155 4.70 0.95 -3.42
N CYS A 156 4.20 1.81 -2.54
CA CYS A 156 4.98 2.43 -1.48
C CYS A 156 4.64 1.77 -0.15
N ILE A 157 5.58 1.78 0.78
CA ILE A 157 5.35 1.36 2.17
C ILE A 157 5.50 2.58 3.06
N LYS A 158 4.51 2.82 3.90
CA LYS A 158 4.45 3.96 4.82
C LYS A 158 4.33 3.47 6.25
N THR A 159 5.07 4.06 7.18
CA THR A 159 4.91 3.76 8.61
C THR A 159 3.62 4.38 9.13
N LYS A 160 3.11 3.91 10.27
CA LYS A 160 1.91 4.48 10.90
C LYS A 160 2.10 5.96 11.29
N GLU A 161 3.33 6.38 11.50
CA GLU A 161 3.72 7.77 11.78
C GLU A 161 3.73 8.67 10.53
N GLY A 162 3.50 8.09 9.34
CA GLY A 162 3.28 8.85 8.11
C GLY A 162 4.49 9.00 7.20
N ASN A 163 5.61 8.37 7.51
CA ASN A 163 6.85 8.45 6.72
C ASN A 163 7.00 7.25 5.79
N TYR A 164 7.61 7.45 4.62
CA TYR A 164 7.82 6.36 3.65
C TYR A 164 9.11 5.59 3.91
N ILE A 165 9.10 4.30 3.60
CA ILE A 165 10.31 3.49 3.49
C ILE A 165 10.97 3.76 2.15
N MET A 166 12.26 4.09 2.20
CA MET A 166 13.06 4.61 1.10
C MET A 166 14.25 3.71 0.81
N ALA A 167 14.60 3.62 -0.48
CA ALA A 167 15.91 3.21 -0.92
C ALA A 167 16.83 4.44 -0.93
N GLU A 168 17.85 4.41 -0.06
CA GLU A 168 18.84 5.48 0.05
C GLU A 168 20.15 5.07 -0.63
N LYS A 169 21.14 5.96 -0.61
CA LYS A 169 22.48 5.67 -1.16
C LYS A 169 23.06 4.41 -0.52
N ASN A 170 23.82 3.64 -1.31
CA ASN A 170 24.49 2.41 -0.90
C ASN A 170 23.53 1.29 -0.45
N GLY A 171 22.29 1.27 -0.93
CA GLY A 171 21.32 0.20 -0.63
C GLY A 171 20.71 0.27 0.77
N LEU A 172 20.81 1.41 1.46
CA LEU A 172 20.17 1.58 2.75
C LEU A 172 18.65 1.54 2.61
N PHE A 173 18.02 0.61 3.35
CA PHE A 173 16.57 0.46 3.43
C PHE A 173 16.09 1.07 4.75
N LYS A 174 15.55 2.30 4.68
CA LYS A 174 15.25 3.11 5.88
C LYS A 174 14.03 3.99 5.72
N VAL A 175 13.49 4.42 6.84
CA VAL A 175 12.43 5.43 6.90
C VAL A 175 13.00 6.79 6.48
N GLY A 176 12.33 7.44 5.53
CA GLY A 176 12.62 8.77 5.04
C GLY A 176 11.57 9.79 5.48
N GLY A 177 11.14 10.64 4.55
CA GLY A 177 10.16 11.70 4.81
C GLY A 177 8.71 11.30 4.50
N PRO A 178 7.76 12.22 4.76
CA PRO A 178 6.33 11.99 4.56
C PRO A 178 5.82 12.37 3.16
N ASP A 179 6.69 12.85 2.27
CA ASP A 179 6.29 13.31 0.93
C ASP A 179 6.16 12.14 -0.05
N PRO A 180 4.93 11.79 -0.52
CA PRO A 180 4.72 10.70 -1.47
C PRO A 180 5.42 10.93 -2.81
N ALA A 181 5.66 12.17 -3.23
CA ALA A 181 6.33 12.46 -4.50
C ALA A 181 7.81 12.04 -4.50
N THR A 182 8.40 11.93 -3.30
CA THR A 182 9.78 11.47 -3.13
C THR A 182 9.87 10.00 -2.78
N ALA A 183 8.75 9.35 -2.45
CA ALA A 183 8.73 7.98 -1.94
C ALA A 183 9.32 6.97 -2.94
N THR A 184 10.10 6.01 -2.45
CA THR A 184 10.55 4.90 -3.29
C THR A 184 9.37 3.99 -3.63
N THR A 185 9.17 3.73 -4.93
CA THR A 185 8.23 2.72 -5.41
C THR A 185 8.91 1.36 -5.50
N TRP A 186 8.33 0.36 -4.86
CA TRP A 186 8.82 -1.02 -4.78
C TRP A 186 8.02 -1.90 -5.73
N GLU A 187 8.70 -2.63 -6.62
CA GLU A 187 8.11 -3.72 -7.38
C GLU A 187 7.78 -4.89 -6.43
N TYR A 188 6.62 -5.53 -6.60
CA TYR A 188 6.07 -6.54 -5.68
C TYR A 188 5.29 -7.68 -6.35
#